data_AF-A0AAJ6VIQ5-F1
#
_entry.id   AF-A0AAJ6VIQ5-F1
#
_cell.length_a   1.000
_cell.length_b   1.000
_cell.length_c   1.000
_cell.angle_alpha   90.00
_cell.angle_beta   90.00
_cell.angle_gamma   90.00
#
_symmetry.space_group_name_H-M   'P 1'
#
loop_
_entity.id
_entity.type
_entity.pdbx_description
1 polymer ?
#
loop_
_entity_poly.entity_id
_entity_poly.type
_entity_poly.pdbx_seq_one_letter_code
_entity_poly.pdbx_strand_id
1 'polypeptide(L)'
;MGCCYSFCKEDNSHQSGEVNERTHLLVDPVSNNTNIPRVHSDDYVNQYASSVPKKTDEQSALNRILHETAANIIDVGALDSHNLEQHEYLERSRAYAKRIETVGIKVPDISYCILRDIPAPERVLASEPIIHCDKELITDFIHKAVIALNEIQVEHKEDLVVPFLS
;
A
#
# COMPACT_ATOMS: atom_id res chain seq x y z
N MET A 1 -36.79 -8.68 -20.94
CA MET A 1 -36.54 -9.47 -19.71
C MET A 1 -35.66 -8.57 -18.83
N GLY A 2 -36.19 -7.63 -18.03
CA GLY A 2 -37.20 -7.83 -16.98
C GLY A 2 -36.58 -8.71 -15.89
N CYS A 3 -36.45 -8.34 -14.61
CA CYS A 3 -37.07 -7.26 -13.86
C CYS A 3 -36.30 -7.11 -12.53
N CYS A 4 -36.26 -5.88 -12.02
CA CYS A 4 -36.02 -5.57 -10.61
C CYS A 4 -37.14 -6.20 -9.75
N TYR A 5 -36.81 -6.69 -8.56
CA TYR A 5 -37.79 -6.82 -7.48
C TYR A 5 -37.24 -6.24 -6.18
N SER A 6 -37.79 -5.09 -5.85
CA SER A 6 -37.90 -4.51 -4.52
C SER A 6 -38.62 -5.45 -3.57
N PHE A 7 -38.24 -5.41 -2.29
CA PHE A 7 -39.24 -5.51 -1.21
C PHE A 7 -38.99 -4.39 -0.22
N CYS A 8 -39.68 -3.27 -0.49
CA CYS A 8 -40.18 -2.40 0.56
C CYS A 8 -41.23 -3.21 1.35
N LYS A 9 -40.99 -3.39 2.65
CA LYS A 9 -42.04 -3.47 3.67
C LYS A 9 -41.90 -2.15 4.44
N GLU A 10 -42.73 -1.16 4.16
CA GLU A 10 -44.09 -0.98 4.71
C GLU A 10 -44.03 -0.60 6.19
N ASP A 11 -44.42 0.65 6.42
CA ASP A 11 -44.38 1.39 7.66
C ASP A 11 -45.06 0.67 8.82
N ASN A 12 -44.35 0.57 9.94
CA ASN A 12 -45.02 0.71 11.23
C ASN A 12 -44.03 1.21 12.29
N SER A 13 -44.29 2.44 12.74
CA SER A 13 -43.99 2.97 14.07
C SER A 13 -42.66 2.55 14.71
N HIS A 14 -41.70 3.47 14.77
CA HIS A 14 -41.29 4.11 16.03
C HIS A 14 -40.18 5.14 15.74
N GLN A 15 -40.42 6.36 16.19
CA GLN A 15 -39.44 7.45 16.27
C GLN A 15 -38.10 6.94 16.82
N SER A 16 -37.03 6.98 16.03
CA SER A 16 -35.69 7.03 16.59
C SER A 16 -34.67 7.55 15.56
N GLY A 17 -34.60 8.87 15.40
CA GLY A 17 -33.34 9.59 15.25
C GLY A 17 -32.38 9.22 14.11
N GLU A 18 -32.85 9.06 12.87
CA GLU A 18 -31.91 9.03 11.74
C GLU A 18 -31.49 10.44 11.34
N VAL A 19 -30.19 10.70 11.43
CA VAL A 19 -29.56 11.97 11.11
C VAL A 19 -29.50 12.13 9.59
N ASN A 20 -30.33 13.01 9.04
CA ASN A 20 -30.33 13.37 7.63
C ASN A 20 -29.45 14.62 7.37
N GLU A 21 -29.11 14.91 6.12
CA GLU A 21 -28.33 16.07 5.66
C GLU A 21 -28.94 17.45 5.95
N ARG A 22 -30.19 17.47 6.46
CA ARG A 22 -30.88 18.67 6.95
C ARG A 22 -30.91 18.79 8.48
N THR A 23 -30.25 17.88 9.20
CA THR A 23 -30.22 17.88 10.67
C THR A 23 -29.19 18.90 11.15
N HIS A 24 -29.65 19.98 11.76
CA HIS A 24 -28.78 21.03 12.28
C HIS A 24 -27.95 20.50 13.47
N LEU A 25 -26.63 20.67 13.40
CA LEU A 25 -25.68 20.19 14.41
C LEU A 25 -25.60 21.09 15.67
N LEU A 26 -26.28 22.23 15.66
CA LEU A 26 -26.33 23.19 16.76
C LEU A 26 -27.78 23.52 17.09
N VAL A 27 -28.11 23.56 18.38
CA VAL A 27 -29.42 24.02 18.85
C VAL A 27 -29.54 25.51 18.53
N ASP A 28 -30.49 25.87 17.68
CA ASP A 28 -30.77 27.26 17.32
C ASP A 28 -31.20 28.03 18.59
N PRO A 29 -30.51 29.10 19.00
CA PRO A 29 -30.78 29.78 20.28
C PRO A 29 -32.13 30.52 20.31
N VAL A 30 -32.90 30.54 19.23
CA VAL A 30 -34.16 31.30 19.13
C VAL A 30 -35.39 30.41 18.98
N SER A 31 -35.45 29.31 19.73
CA SER A 31 -36.71 28.60 19.99
C SER A 31 -37.08 28.71 21.46
N ASN A 32 -37.81 29.77 21.76
CA ASN A 32 -38.53 29.98 23.02
C ASN A 32 -39.53 28.83 23.23
N ASN A 33 -39.23 27.93 24.16
CA ASN A 33 -40.17 27.38 25.16
C ASN A 33 -39.58 26.11 25.76
N THR A 34 -39.12 26.18 27.01
CA THR A 34 -39.42 25.21 28.07
C THR A 34 -38.72 25.63 29.36
N ASN A 35 -39.47 25.60 30.47
CA ASN A 35 -39.03 25.95 31.81
C ASN A 35 -37.81 25.13 32.25
N ILE A 36 -36.66 25.78 32.44
CA ILE A 36 -35.51 25.20 33.15
C ILE A 36 -35.15 26.15 34.31
N PRO A 37 -34.98 25.65 35.55
CA PRO A 37 -34.66 26.48 36.71
C PRO A 37 -33.34 27.25 36.49
N ARG A 38 -33.34 28.56 36.72
CA ARG A 38 -32.11 29.37 36.75
C ARG A 38 -31.19 28.88 37.87
N VAL A 39 -30.15 28.13 37.50
CA VAL A 39 -29.02 27.85 38.39
C VAL A 39 -28.05 29.03 38.34
N HIS A 40 -27.56 29.43 39.51
CA HIS A 40 -26.68 30.57 39.76
C HIS A 40 -25.39 30.48 38.90
N SER A 41 -24.94 31.61 38.38
CA SER A 41 -23.90 31.74 37.33
C SER A 41 -22.47 31.35 37.72
N ASP A 42 -22.24 30.88 38.94
CA ASP A 42 -20.86 30.73 39.47
C ASP A 42 -20.34 29.28 39.42
N ASP A 43 -21.21 28.30 39.13
CA ASP A 43 -20.83 26.88 39.04
C ASP A 43 -20.54 26.39 37.60
N TYR A 44 -20.68 27.25 36.58
CA TYR A 44 -20.55 26.85 35.18
C TYR A 44 -19.11 26.52 34.74
N VAL A 45 -18.10 26.85 35.55
CA VAL A 45 -16.68 26.69 35.16
C VAL A 45 -16.15 25.26 35.42
N ASN A 46 -16.86 24.42 36.20
CA ASN A 46 -16.30 23.14 36.67
C ASN A 46 -16.91 21.85 36.10
N GLN A 47 -17.95 21.89 35.26
CA GLN A 47 -18.57 20.66 34.73
C GLN A 47 -17.98 20.14 33.40
N TYR A 48 -17.00 20.83 32.81
CA TYR A 48 -16.31 20.38 31.58
C TYR A 48 -14.83 20.02 31.80
N ALA A 49 -14.41 19.76 33.05
CA ALA A 49 -13.03 19.36 33.34
C ALA A 49 -12.69 17.89 32.96
N SER A 50 -13.60 17.17 32.28
CA SER A 50 -13.41 15.76 31.91
C SER A 50 -13.42 15.48 30.40
N SER A 51 -13.48 16.51 29.54
CA SER A 51 -13.44 16.34 28.07
C SER A 51 -12.24 16.99 27.38
N VAL A 52 -11.23 17.43 28.12
CA VAL A 52 -9.99 17.94 27.52
C VAL A 52 -9.13 16.73 27.12
N PRO A 53 -8.77 16.55 25.84
CA PRO A 53 -7.71 15.61 25.47
C PRO A 53 -6.51 15.96 26.34
N LYS A 54 -6.01 15.00 27.13
CA LYS A 54 -4.83 15.25 27.96
C LYS A 54 -3.77 15.85 27.03
N LYS A 55 -3.22 17.03 27.33
CA LYS A 55 -2.21 17.74 26.51
C LYS A 55 -1.08 16.82 25.98
N THR A 56 -0.86 15.70 26.66
CA THR A 56 0.05 14.61 26.29
C THR A 56 -0.31 13.88 24.99
N ASP A 57 -1.59 13.72 24.66
CA ASP A 57 -2.06 12.95 23.48
C ASP A 57 -1.90 13.74 22.18
N GLU A 58 -2.30 15.01 22.18
CA GLU A 58 -2.06 15.91 21.04
C GLU A 58 -0.56 16.07 20.75
N GLN A 59 0.27 16.19 21.79
CA GLN A 59 1.72 16.26 21.61
C GLN A 59 2.31 14.95 21.07
N SER A 60 1.74 13.80 21.43
CA SER A 60 2.14 12.49 20.89
C SER A 60 1.75 12.34 19.42
N ALA A 61 0.55 12.78 19.05
CA ALA A 61 0.10 12.80 17.65
C ALA A 61 1.00 13.68 16.78
N LEU A 62 1.37 14.87 17.26
CA LEU A 62 2.31 15.75 16.57
C LEU A 62 3.69 15.13 16.41
N ASN A 63 4.22 14.46 17.44
CA ASN A 63 5.49 13.73 17.32
C ASN A 63 5.42 12.59 16.31
N ARG A 64 4.29 11.86 16.26
CA ARG A 64 4.09 10.81 15.25
C ARG A 64 4.09 11.39 13.84
N ILE A 65 3.36 12.49 13.62
CA ILE A 65 3.31 13.18 12.32
C ILE A 65 4.71 13.63 11.90
N LEU A 66 5.49 14.22 12.82
CA LEU A 66 6.86 14.64 12.53
C LEU A 66 7.77 13.47 12.17
N HIS A 67 7.73 12.36 12.92
CA HIS A 67 8.54 11.18 12.63
C HIS A 67 8.15 10.51 11.32
N GLU A 68 6.85 10.40 11.03
CA GLU A 68 6.34 9.84 9.78
C GLU A 68 6.72 10.73 8.59
N THR A 69 6.57 12.04 8.73
CA THR A 69 6.98 13.00 7.70
C THR A 69 8.49 12.93 7.46
N ALA A 70 9.30 12.87 8.52
CA ALA A 70 10.76 12.76 8.40
C ALA A 70 11.19 11.45 7.71
N ALA A 71 10.47 10.35 7.93
CA ALA A 71 10.76 9.07 7.27
C ALA A 71 10.33 9.05 5.78
N ASN A 72 9.30 9.81 5.42
CA ASN A 72 8.73 9.84 4.07
C ASN A 72 9.35 10.91 3.16
N ILE A 73 10.08 11.87 3.72
CA ILE A 73 10.80 12.88 2.94
C ILE A 73 12.06 12.25 2.33
N ILE A 74 12.22 12.44 1.02
CA ILE A 74 13.40 11.98 0.28
C ILE A 74 14.50 13.04 0.43
N ASP A 75 15.61 12.65 1.05
CA ASP A 75 16.83 13.45 1.06
C ASP A 75 17.56 13.33 -0.29
N VAL A 76 17.45 14.37 -1.11
CA VAL A 76 18.09 14.44 -2.43
C VAL A 76 19.62 14.65 -2.31
N GLY A 77 20.11 15.10 -1.15
CA GLY A 77 21.51 15.36 -0.88
C GLY A 77 22.32 14.17 -0.36
N ALA A 78 21.69 13.02 -0.07
CA ALA A 78 22.31 11.86 0.56
C ALA A 78 23.24 11.02 -0.37
N LEU A 79 23.92 11.65 -1.35
CA LEU A 79 24.80 10.95 -2.30
C LEU A 79 26.18 10.61 -1.73
N ASP A 80 26.57 11.20 -0.59
CA ASP A 80 27.85 10.90 0.06
C ASP A 80 27.77 9.57 0.83
N SER A 81 28.28 8.50 0.20
CA SER A 81 28.33 7.14 0.74
C SER A 81 29.37 6.93 1.86
N HIS A 82 29.61 7.93 2.71
CA HIS A 82 30.71 7.94 3.68
C HIS A 82 30.30 8.23 5.14
N ASN A 83 29.04 8.02 5.50
CA ASN A 83 28.61 8.17 6.89
C ASN A 83 29.00 6.99 7.81
N LEU A 84 29.72 5.99 7.31
CA LEU A 84 30.21 4.86 8.10
C LEU A 84 31.74 4.92 8.21
N GLU A 85 32.25 5.06 9.43
CA GLU A 85 33.68 5.02 9.68
C GLU A 85 34.25 3.61 9.46
N GLN A 86 35.50 3.52 8.99
CA GLN A 86 36.16 2.23 8.72
C GLN A 86 36.22 1.33 9.97
N HIS A 87 36.43 1.92 11.15
CA HIS A 87 36.49 1.17 12.40
C HIS A 87 35.13 0.55 12.74
N GLU A 88 34.04 1.31 12.59
CA GLU A 88 32.68 0.85 12.83
C GLU A 88 32.30 -0.29 11.86
N TYR A 89 32.69 -0.16 10.59
CA TYR A 89 32.51 -1.25 9.62
C TYR A 89 33.18 -2.55 10.06
N LEU A 90 34.46 -2.48 10.48
CA LEU A 90 35.22 -3.65 10.90
C LEU A 90 34.63 -4.28 12.16
N GLU A 91 34.18 -3.48 13.12
CA GLU A 91 33.53 -3.98 14.33
C GLU A 91 32.21 -4.67 14.03
N ARG A 92 31.33 -4.03 13.22
CA ARG A 92 30.06 -4.63 12.77
C ARG A 92 30.27 -5.94 12.02
N SER A 93 31.28 -5.98 11.13
CA SER A 93 31.64 -7.19 10.39
C SER A 93 32.02 -8.36 11.31
N ARG A 94 32.88 -8.11 12.31
CA ARG A 94 33.25 -9.13 13.31
C ARG A 94 32.07 -9.56 14.16
N ALA A 95 31.21 -8.62 14.57
CA ALA A 95 30.02 -8.92 15.36
C ALA A 95 29.05 -9.83 14.60
N TYR A 96 28.84 -9.58 13.31
CA TYR A 96 28.00 -10.43 12.45
C TYR A 96 28.62 -11.80 12.22
N ALA A 97 29.92 -11.88 11.92
CA ALA A 97 30.62 -13.16 11.77
C ALA A 97 30.49 -14.03 13.03
N LYS A 98 30.74 -13.45 14.21
CA LYS A 98 30.58 -14.14 15.50
C LYS A 98 29.13 -14.60 15.73
N ARG A 99 28.15 -13.77 15.36
CA ARG A 99 26.73 -14.12 15.52
C ARG A 99 26.33 -15.26 14.59
N ILE A 100 26.82 -15.30 13.35
CA ILE A 100 26.58 -16.39 12.40
C ILE A 100 27.17 -17.71 12.93
N GLU A 101 28.40 -17.67 13.45
CA GLU A 101 29.05 -18.84 14.05
C GLU A 101 28.29 -19.34 15.29
N THR A 102 27.86 -18.42 16.17
CA THR A 102 27.13 -18.76 17.40
C THR A 102 25.74 -19.36 17.12
N VAL A 103 25.03 -18.83 16.11
CA VAL A 103 23.72 -19.36 15.69
C VAL A 103 23.87 -20.72 15.01
N GLY A 104 25.07 -21.08 14.54
CA GLY A 104 25.36 -22.39 13.96
C GLY A 104 24.57 -22.66 12.68
N ILE A 105 24.34 -21.62 11.86
CA ILE A 105 23.63 -21.74 10.58
C ILE A 105 24.45 -22.64 9.66
N LYS A 106 24.02 -23.90 9.54
CA LYS A 106 24.55 -24.82 8.55
C LYS A 106 23.90 -24.49 7.22
N VAL A 107 24.58 -23.68 6.41
CA VAL A 107 24.22 -23.53 5.00
C VAL A 107 24.42 -24.90 4.36
N PRO A 108 23.39 -25.49 3.71
CA PRO A 108 23.57 -26.75 3.02
C PRO A 108 24.66 -26.59 1.96
N ASP A 109 25.62 -27.51 1.93
CA ASP A 109 26.61 -27.59 0.87
C ASP A 109 25.92 -28.11 -0.40
N ILE A 110 25.23 -27.19 -1.08
CA ILE A 110 24.55 -27.49 -2.34
C ILE A 110 25.62 -27.42 -3.42
N SER A 111 26.23 -28.56 -3.69
CA SER A 111 26.92 -28.76 -4.96
C SER A 111 25.88 -28.70 -6.08
N TYR A 112 25.89 -27.61 -6.85
CA TYR A 112 25.03 -27.46 -8.02
C TYR A 112 25.51 -28.43 -9.11
N CYS A 113 24.83 -29.57 -9.25
CA CYS A 113 24.98 -30.43 -10.42
C CYS A 113 23.70 -30.36 -11.27
N ILE A 114 23.89 -30.35 -12.59
CA ILE A 114 22.79 -30.31 -13.56
C ILE A 114 22.17 -31.72 -13.62
N LEU A 115 20.86 -31.82 -13.77
CA LEU A 115 20.08 -33.06 -13.97
C LEU A 115 20.11 -34.08 -12.81
N ARG A 116 20.35 -33.65 -11.56
CA ARG A 116 20.33 -34.54 -10.38
C ARG A 116 18.99 -35.27 -10.19
N ASP A 117 17.93 -34.63 -10.65
CA ASP A 117 16.54 -35.04 -10.57
C ASP A 117 16.09 -35.95 -11.72
N ILE A 118 16.90 -36.12 -12.77
CA ILE A 118 16.56 -36.96 -13.92
C ILE A 118 17.18 -38.35 -13.75
N PRO A 119 16.37 -39.40 -13.48
CA PRO A 119 16.87 -40.76 -13.44
C PRO A 119 17.29 -41.23 -14.85
N ALA A 120 18.50 -41.80 -14.98
CA ALA A 120 19.04 -42.33 -16.23
C ALA A 120 19.03 -41.31 -17.39
N PRO A 121 19.79 -40.21 -17.29
CA PRO A 121 19.77 -39.11 -18.27
C PRO A 121 20.06 -39.57 -19.70
N GLU A 122 20.92 -40.58 -19.88
CA GLU A 122 21.23 -41.17 -21.18
C GLU A 122 19.99 -41.73 -21.89
N ARG A 123 19.03 -42.29 -21.14
CA ARG A 123 17.79 -42.83 -21.71
C ARG A 123 16.83 -41.72 -22.11
N VAL A 124 16.74 -40.67 -21.30
CA VAL A 124 15.88 -39.50 -21.59
C VAL A 124 16.40 -38.77 -22.82
N LEU A 125 17.71 -38.58 -22.93
CA LEU A 125 18.33 -37.94 -24.10
C LEU A 125 18.24 -38.77 -25.39
N ALA A 126 18.17 -40.10 -25.28
CA ALA A 126 17.98 -41.01 -26.41
C ALA A 126 16.50 -41.22 -26.80
N SER A 127 15.56 -40.56 -26.12
CA SER A 127 14.13 -40.65 -26.43
C SER A 127 13.79 -39.94 -27.75
N GLU A 128 12.59 -40.20 -28.25
CA GLU A 128 12.12 -39.61 -29.50
C GLU A 128 12.08 -38.07 -29.39
N PRO A 129 12.62 -37.34 -30.39
CA PRO A 129 12.62 -35.89 -30.36
C PRO A 129 11.20 -35.32 -30.51
N ILE A 130 11.04 -34.03 -30.22
CA ILE A 130 9.79 -33.30 -30.45
C ILE A 130 9.31 -33.45 -31.90
N ILE A 131 8.01 -33.66 -32.05
CA ILE A 131 7.37 -33.87 -33.36
C ILE A 131 7.44 -32.57 -34.17
N HIS A 132 7.66 -32.68 -35.49
CA HIS A 132 7.81 -31.51 -36.36
C HIS A 132 6.57 -30.60 -36.35
N CYS A 133 5.36 -31.18 -36.30
CA CYS A 133 4.12 -30.42 -36.24
C CYS A 133 4.05 -29.50 -35.01
N ASP A 134 4.50 -29.98 -33.84
CA ASP A 134 4.54 -29.17 -32.62
C ASP A 134 5.54 -28.02 -32.75
N LYS A 135 6.69 -28.27 -33.38
CA LYS A 135 7.69 -27.23 -33.65
C LYS A 135 7.12 -26.13 -34.54
N GLU A 136 6.44 -26.50 -35.62
CA GLU A 136 5.78 -25.53 -36.53
C GLU A 136 4.70 -24.74 -35.80
N LEU A 137 3.85 -25.40 -35.01
CA LEU A 137 2.83 -24.76 -34.21
C LEU A 137 3.42 -23.70 -33.26
N ILE A 138 4.51 -24.04 -32.56
CA ILE A 138 5.22 -23.12 -31.67
C ILE A 138 5.79 -21.94 -32.46
N THR A 139 6.44 -22.20 -33.60
CA THR A 139 7.01 -21.15 -34.45
C THR A 139 5.93 -20.19 -34.96
N ASP A 140 4.81 -20.70 -35.45
CA ASP A 140 3.69 -19.89 -35.94
C ASP A 140 3.07 -19.04 -34.84
N PHE A 141 2.92 -19.62 -33.64
CA PHE A 141 2.43 -18.90 -32.48
C PHE A 141 3.35 -17.74 -32.10
N ILE A 142 4.67 -17.98 -32.03
CA ILE A 142 5.66 -16.94 -31.74
C ILE A 142 5.63 -15.86 -32.82
N HIS A 143 5.52 -16.23 -34.09
CA HIS A 143 5.45 -15.26 -35.19
C HIS A 143 4.24 -14.33 -35.04
N LYS A 144 3.07 -14.87 -34.71
CA LYS A 144 1.87 -14.08 -34.43
C LYS A 144 2.04 -13.17 -33.22
N ALA A 145 2.69 -13.64 -32.16
CA ALA A 145 2.97 -12.83 -30.98
C ALA A 145 3.91 -11.65 -31.30
N VAL A 146 4.95 -11.89 -32.12
CA VAL A 146 5.86 -10.83 -32.58
C VAL A 146 5.12 -9.79 -33.42
N ILE A 147 4.22 -10.20 -34.31
CA ILE A 147 3.39 -9.28 -35.08
C ILE A 147 2.56 -8.40 -34.14
N ALA A 148 1.87 -9.01 -33.16
CA ALA A 148 1.04 -8.27 -32.21
C ALA A 148 1.87 -7.30 -31.34
N LEU A 149 3.10 -7.64 -30.98
CA LEU A 149 3.99 -6.74 -30.25
C LEU A 149 4.38 -5.50 -31.09
N ASN A 150 4.53 -5.65 -32.40
CA ASN A 150 4.80 -4.51 -33.29
C ASN A 150 3.60 -3.57 -33.43
N GLU A 151 2.38 -4.02 -33.12
CA GLU A 151 1.19 -3.16 -33.07
C GLU A 151 1.20 -2.23 -31.84
N ILE A 152 2.02 -2.52 -30.82
CA ILE A 152 2.17 -1.69 -29.63
C ILE A 152 3.12 -0.52 -29.95
N GLN A 153 2.56 0.51 -30.60
CA GLN A 153 3.27 1.74 -30.91
C GLN A 153 2.38 2.97 -30.71
N VAL A 154 2.99 4.12 -30.46
CA VAL A 154 2.26 5.38 -30.34
C VAL A 154 1.86 5.85 -31.74
N GLU A 155 0.55 5.93 -31.99
CA GLU A 155 0.04 6.55 -33.20
C GLU A 155 0.19 8.07 -33.14
N HIS A 156 0.94 8.65 -34.07
CA HIS A 156 1.04 10.10 -34.21
C HIS A 156 -0.29 10.69 -34.68
N LYS A 157 -0.83 11.67 -33.95
CA LYS A 157 -2.06 12.39 -34.32
C LYS A 157 -1.80 13.88 -34.61
N GLU A 158 -1.11 14.55 -33.71
CA GLU A 158 -0.85 15.99 -33.77
C GLU A 158 0.62 16.26 -33.42
N ASP A 159 1.15 17.37 -33.94
CA ASP A 159 2.53 17.76 -33.67
C ASP A 159 2.68 18.19 -32.21
N LEU A 160 3.52 17.48 -31.45
CA LEU A 160 3.82 17.83 -30.05
C LEU A 160 4.66 19.10 -29.92
N VAL A 161 5.34 19.50 -31.00
CA VAL A 161 6.24 20.66 -31.03
C VAL A 161 5.90 21.51 -32.23
N VAL A 162 5.50 22.76 -31.99
CA VAL A 162 5.24 23.75 -33.04
C VAL A 162 6.28 24.86 -32.91
N PRO A 163 7.06 25.15 -33.98
CA PRO A 163 8.02 26.24 -33.97
C PRO A 163 7.30 27.59 -34.04
N PHE A 164 7.75 28.55 -33.23
CA PHE A 164 7.31 29.93 -33.35
C PHE A 164 8.06 30.62 -34.50
N LEU A 165 7.33 31.31 -35.37
CA LEU A 165 7.92 32.13 -36.43
C LEU A 165 8.59 33.36 -35.79
N SER A 166 9.89 33.52 -36.04
CA SER A 166 10.72 34.68 -35.66
C SER A 166 10.54 35.86 -36.61
#